data_AF-A0A1H1BTF4-F1
#
_entry.id   AF-A0A1H1BTF4-F1
#
_cell.length_a   1.000
_cell.length_b   1.000
_cell.length_c   1.000
_cell.angle_alpha   90.00
_cell.angle_beta   90.00
_cell.angle_gamma   90.00
#
_symmetry.space_group_name_H-M   'P 1'
#
loop_
_entity.id
_entity.type
_entity.pdbx_description
1 polymer ?
#
loop_
_entity_poly.entity_id
_entity_poly.type
_entity_poly.pdbx_seq_one_letter_code
_entity_poly.pdbx_strand_id
1 'polypeptide(L)'
;MRDPELVSCARRAAAELERAWTHYRSARGRGGDGTVDSVASYVAHSIDHPWGRPRVVLGLDAEDARELAAILSRQGARERVW
;
A
#
# COMPACT_ATOMS: atom_id res chain seq x y z
N MET A 1 2.94 4.39 -26.43
CA MET A 1 4.27 4.01 -25.91
C MET A 1 4.20 4.09 -24.40
N ARG A 2 4.57 3.02 -23.68
CA ARG A 2 4.57 2.96 -22.21
C ARG A 2 5.44 4.10 -21.70
N ASP A 3 4.95 4.94 -20.80
CA ASP A 3 5.80 5.95 -20.18
C ASP A 3 6.70 5.23 -19.14
N PRO A 4 8.00 5.04 -19.42
CA PRO A 4 8.90 4.35 -18.50
C PRO A 4 9.01 5.07 -17.16
N GLU A 5 8.79 6.38 -17.13
CA GLU A 5 8.83 7.18 -15.90
C GLU A 5 7.63 6.86 -15.00
N LEU A 6 6.43 6.70 -15.57
CA LEU A 6 5.24 6.32 -14.80
C LEU A 6 5.36 4.91 -14.20
N VAL A 7 5.99 3.98 -14.93
CA VAL A 7 6.28 2.63 -14.43
C VAL A 7 7.30 2.67 -13.28
N SER A 8 8.37 3.45 -13.45
CA SER A 8 9.40 3.63 -12.43
C SER A 8 8.82 4.27 -11.16
N CYS A 9 7.97 5.29 -11.33
CA CYS A 9 7.26 5.97 -10.25
C CYS A 9 6.40 4.99 -9.44
N ALA A 10 5.56 4.20 -10.09
CA ALA A 10 4.68 3.26 -9.40
C ALA A 10 5.44 2.13 -8.69
N ARG A 11 6.55 1.65 -9.27
CA ARG A 11 7.44 0.68 -8.59
C ARG A 11 8.10 1.29 -7.35
N ARG A 12 8.56 2.54 -7.43
CA ARG A 12 9.15 3.24 -6.28
C ARG A 12 8.11 3.45 -5.18
N ALA A 13 6.90 3.86 -5.55
CA ALA A 13 5.79 4.00 -4.62
C ALA A 13 5.44 2.68 -3.92
N ALA A 14 5.44 1.55 -4.64
CA ALA A 14 5.23 0.23 -4.03
C ALA A 14 6.32 -0.09 -2.99
N ALA A 15 7.59 0.12 -3.32
CA ALA A 15 8.71 -0.14 -2.41
C ALA A 15 8.74 0.80 -1.19
N GLU A 16 8.30 2.05 -1.35
CA GLU A 16 8.15 2.99 -0.23
C GLU A 16 7.01 2.56 0.71
N LEU A 17 5.88 2.14 0.15
CA LEU A 17 4.73 1.63 0.92
C LEU A 17 5.09 0.38 1.71
N GLU A 18 5.78 -0.59 1.09
CA GLU A 18 6.24 -1.82 1.73
C GLU A 18 7.10 -1.53 2.97
N ARG A 19 8.08 -0.62 2.82
CA ARG A 19 9.00 -0.25 3.90
C ARG A 19 8.27 0.46 5.05
N ALA A 20 7.38 1.39 4.72
CA ALA A 20 6.60 2.11 5.72
C ALA A 20 5.69 1.16 6.52
N TRP A 21 5.05 0.20 5.83
CA TRP A 21 4.17 -0.78 6.45
C TRP A 21 4.94 -1.78 7.33
N THR A 22 6.05 -2.31 6.85
CA THR A 22 6.95 -3.18 7.62
C THR A 22 7.45 -2.50 8.89
N HIS A 23 7.85 -1.23 8.80
CA HIS A 23 8.28 -0.44 9.95
C HIS A 23 7.13 -0.24 10.96
N TYR A 24 5.93 0.09 10.46
CA TYR A 24 4.73 0.26 11.29
C TYR A 24 4.40 -1.01 12.10
N ARG A 25 4.45 -2.20 11.47
CA ARG A 25 4.20 -3.49 12.14
C ARG A 25 5.30 -3.83 13.15
N SER A 26 6.55 -3.58 12.78
CA SER A 26 7.70 -3.78 13.67
C SER A 26 7.61 -2.94 14.95
N ALA A 27 7.23 -1.67 14.83
CA ALA A 27 7.04 -0.77 15.97
C ALA A 27 5.95 -1.22 16.95
N ARG A 28 5.02 -2.09 16.53
CA ARG A 28 3.95 -2.67 17.37
C ARG A 28 4.27 -4.08 17.89
N GLY A 29 5.50 -4.56 17.68
CA GLY A 29 5.88 -5.93 18.06
C GLY A 29 5.25 -7.01 17.18
N ARG A 30 4.69 -6.64 16.02
CA ARG A 30 4.04 -7.55 15.05
C ARG A 30 4.96 -7.99 13.91
N GLY A 31 6.24 -7.64 13.96
CA GLY A 31 7.22 -7.98 12.90
C GLY A 31 7.88 -9.36 13.05
N GLY A 32 7.39 -10.21 13.96
CA GLY A 32 8.15 -11.36 14.46
C GLY A 32 7.58 -12.75 14.17
N ASP A 33 6.37 -12.87 13.61
CA ASP A 33 5.80 -14.19 13.33
C ASP A 33 5.57 -14.33 11.83
N GLY A 34 6.00 -15.45 11.24
CA GLY A 34 6.11 -15.70 9.80
C GLY A 34 4.77 -15.79 9.05
N THR A 35 3.76 -15.05 9.50
CA THR A 35 2.44 -14.96 8.89
C THR A 35 2.35 -13.68 8.08
N VAL A 36 2.50 -13.89 6.77
CA VAL A 36 2.29 -12.97 5.64
C VAL A 36 3.07 -11.66 5.71
N ASP A 37 4.22 -11.66 5.03
CA ASP A 37 4.74 -10.42 4.44
C ASP A 37 3.60 -9.74 3.70
N SER A 38 3.28 -8.51 4.10
CA SER A 38 2.51 -7.64 3.24
C SER A 38 3.28 -7.52 1.93
N VAL A 39 2.59 -7.61 0.80
CA VAL A 39 3.24 -7.50 -0.50
C VAL A 39 2.62 -6.34 -1.24
N ALA A 40 3.31 -5.20 -1.22
CA ALA A 40 3.09 -4.12 -2.15
C ALA A 40 3.67 -4.52 -3.51
N SER A 41 2.81 -5.01 -4.39
CA SER A 41 3.15 -5.34 -5.76
C SER A 41 2.80 -4.20 -6.71
N TYR A 42 3.60 -4.03 -7.75
CA TYR A 42 3.33 -3.09 -8.83
C TYR A 42 2.56 -3.78 -9.96
N VAL A 43 1.47 -3.15 -10.43
CA VAL A 43 0.73 -3.63 -11.59
C VAL A 43 0.71 -2.55 -12.67
N ALA A 44 1.26 -2.87 -13.83
CA ALA A 44 1.31 -1.95 -14.97
C ALA A 44 -0.07 -1.72 -15.60
N HIS A 45 -0.95 -2.73 -15.55
CA HIS A 45 -2.29 -2.70 -16.12
C HIS A 45 -3.24 -3.54 -15.27
N SER A 46 -4.39 -2.98 -14.88
CA SER A 46 -5.49 -3.74 -14.27
C SER A 46 -6.53 -4.01 -15.36
N ILE A 47 -6.94 -5.27 -15.52
CA ILE A 47 -7.98 -5.67 -16.50
C ILE A 47 -9.34 -5.08 -16.10
N ASP A 48 -9.64 -5.00 -14.81
CA ASP A 48 -10.93 -4.56 -14.29
C ASP A 48 -11.09 -3.05 -14.12
N HIS A 49 -10.06 -2.24 -14.40
CA HIS A 49 -10.12 -0.80 -14.19
C HIS A 49 -9.75 0.00 -15.45
N PRO A 50 -10.65 0.87 -15.96
CA PRO A 50 -10.58 1.44 -17.32
C PRO A 50 -9.41 2.40 -17.58
N TRP A 51 -8.58 2.70 -16.59
CA TRP A 51 -7.68 3.86 -16.68
C TRP A 51 -6.24 3.59 -17.10
N GLY A 52 -5.82 2.36 -17.39
CA GLY A 52 -4.52 2.09 -18.04
C GLY A 52 -3.27 2.63 -17.32
N ARG A 53 -3.40 3.17 -16.10
CA ARG A 53 -2.33 3.80 -15.32
C ARG A 53 -1.61 2.78 -14.44
N PRO A 54 -0.27 2.89 -14.32
CA PRO A 54 0.54 2.21 -13.31
C PRO A 54 -0.04 2.36 -11.91
N ARG A 55 -0.14 1.28 -11.13
CA ARG A 55 -0.69 1.30 -9.77
C ARG A 55 0.04 0.35 -8.83
N VAL A 56 -0.15 0.57 -7.53
CA VAL A 56 0.33 -0.31 -6.46
C VAL A 56 -0.86 -1.13 -5.93
N VAL A 57 -0.64 -2.43 -5.78
CA VAL A 57 -1.57 -3.37 -5.14
C VAL A 57 -0.92 -3.79 -3.83
N LEU A 58 -1.61 -3.62 -2.72
CA LEU A 58 -1.14 -4.03 -1.40
C LEU A 58 -1.91 -5.27 -0.97
N GLY A 59 -1.23 -6.40 -0.82
CA GLY A 59 -1.79 -7.61 -0.21
C GLY A 59 -1.67 -7.53 1.31
N LEU A 60 -2.82 -7.54 2.00
CA LEU A 60 -2.92 -7.56 3.46
C LEU A 60 -3.81 -8.72 3.90
N ASP A 61 -3.57 -9.26 5.09
CA ASP A 61 -4.58 -10.10 5.75
C ASP A 61 -5.74 -9.25 6.29
N ALA A 62 -6.76 -9.93 6.82
CA ALA A 62 -7.96 -9.27 7.31
C ALA A 62 -7.72 -8.40 8.56
N GLU A 63 -6.73 -8.71 9.40
CA GLU A 63 -6.40 -7.92 10.58
C GLU A 63 -5.68 -6.63 10.17
N ASP A 64 -4.64 -6.77 9.34
CA ASP A 64 -3.86 -5.68 8.78
C ASP A 64 -4.74 -4.72 7.96
N ALA A 65 -5.66 -5.26 7.14
CA ALA A 65 -6.59 -4.44 6.37
C ALA A 65 -7.53 -3.61 7.25
N ARG A 66 -8.02 -4.18 8.36
CA ARG A 66 -8.87 -3.45 9.33
C ARG A 66 -8.08 -2.37 10.03
N GLU A 67 -6.84 -2.64 10.41
CA GLU A 67 -5.97 -1.65 11.03
C GLU A 67 -5.67 -0.50 10.07
N LEU A 68 -5.31 -0.79 8.81
CA LEU A 68 -5.10 0.24 7.80
C LEU A 68 -6.34 1.12 7.62
N ALA A 69 -7.54 0.52 7.55
CA ALA A 69 -8.79 1.26 7.46
C ALA A 69 -9.02 2.18 8.68
N ALA A 70 -8.68 1.74 9.90
CA ALA A 70 -8.78 2.55 11.10
C ALA A 70 -7.81 3.74 11.11
N ILE A 71 -6.58 3.54 10.62
CA ILE A 71 -5.59 4.62 10.47
C ILE A 71 -6.11 5.68 9.50
N LEU A 72 -6.51 5.26 8.29
CA LEU A 72 -6.99 6.17 7.24
C LEU A 72 -8.25 6.94 7.67
N SER A 73 -9.19 6.26 8.35
CA SER A 73 -10.39 6.90 8.88
C SER A 73 -10.07 7.98 9.91
N ARG A 74 -9.07 7.75 10.77
CA ARG A 74 -8.62 8.73 11.77
C ARG A 74 -7.95 9.95 11.12
N GLN A 75 -7.22 9.76 10.02
CA GLN A 75 -6.57 10.88 9.32
C GLN A 75 -7.60 11.70 8.51
N GLY A 76 -8.50 11.04 7.77
CA GLY A 76 -9.56 11.73 7.03
C GLY A 76 -10.54 12.50 7.94
N ALA A 77 -10.70 12.07 9.19
CA ALA A 77 -11.44 12.81 10.20
C ALA A 77 -10.70 14.07 10.70
N ARG A 78 -9.36 14.06 10.72
CA ARG A 78 -8.54 15.23 11.10
C ARG A 78 -8.49 16.30 10.01
N GLU A 79 -8.60 15.90 8.74
CA GLU A 79 -8.59 16.82 7.59
C GLU A 79 -9.94 17.55 7.40
N ARG A 80 -11.07 16.99 7.87
CA ARG A 80 -12.39 17.65 7.79
C ARG A 80 -12.67 18.69 8.90
N VAL A 81 -11.76 18.83 9.87
CA VAL A 81 -11.89 19.81 10.96
C VAL A 81 -11.02 21.03 10.64
N TRP A 82 -11.24 21.66 9.49
CA TRP A 82 -10.68 22.97 9.11
C TRP A 82 -11.66 23.69 8.20
#